data_AF-A0A0Q8QN61-F1
#
_entry.id   AF-A0A0Q8QN61-F1
#
_cell.length_a   1.000
_cell.length_b   1.000
_cell.length_c   1.000
_cell.angle_alpha   90.00
_cell.angle_beta   90.00
_cell.angle_gamma   90.00
#
_symmetry.space_group_name_H-M   'P 1'
#
loop_
_entity.id
_entity.type
_entity.pdbx_description
1 polymer ?
#
loop_
_entity_poly.entity_id
_entity_poly.type
_entity_poly.pdbx_seq_one_letter_code
_entity_poly.pdbx_strand_id
1 'polypeptide(L)'
;MSISKERAISVARNFANAEYRDSKFGLRIGEAHARFENGGFGHNVLGLGFAHWSVLFDLVALDGMVAVMDPNHVIVLVDAETERAVWFPVM
;
A
#
# COMPACT_ATOMS: atom_id res chain seq x y z
N MET A 1 1.99 17.46 11.59
CA MET A 1 3.17 17.57 10.72
C MET A 1 3.09 16.45 9.72
N SER A 2 3.26 16.73 8.41
CA SER A 2 3.21 15.70 7.37
C SER A 2 4.43 14.78 7.47
N ILE A 3 4.23 13.48 7.38
CA ILE A 3 5.30 12.47 7.33
C ILE A 3 6.07 12.54 6.00
N SER A 4 7.33 12.08 6.02
CA SER A 4 8.18 11.98 4.83
C SER A 4 7.76 10.81 3.92
N LYS A 5 8.23 10.83 2.67
CA LYS A 5 8.02 9.74 1.71
C LYS A 5 8.51 8.40 2.24
N GLU A 6 9.70 8.37 2.84
CA GLU A 6 10.35 7.17 3.37
C GLU A 6 9.53 6.61 4.55
N ARG A 7 9.01 7.50 5.40
CA ARG A 7 8.14 7.12 6.51
C ARG A 7 6.83 6.54 5.99
N ALA A 8 6.21 7.16 4.99
CA ALA A 8 4.99 6.65 4.37
C ALA A 8 5.19 5.25 3.75
N ILE A 9 6.30 5.04 3.02
CA ILE A 9 6.65 3.71 2.47
C ILE A 9 6.83 2.68 3.59
N SER A 10 7.50 3.06 4.68
CA SER A 10 7.71 2.17 5.83
C SER A 10 6.38 1.77 6.49
N VAL A 11 5.48 2.72 6.71
CA VAL A 11 4.14 2.47 7.26
C VAL A 11 3.34 1.55 6.34
N ALA A 12 3.30 1.86 5.05
CA ALA A 12 2.60 1.09 4.04
C ALA A 12 3.11 -0.36 3.95
N ARG A 13 4.44 -0.56 4.02
CA ARG A 13 5.06 -1.88 3.96
C ARG A 13 4.76 -2.69 5.22
N ASN A 14 4.78 -2.06 6.39
CA ASN A 14 4.42 -2.73 7.65
C ASN A 14 2.96 -3.18 7.65
N PHE A 15 2.05 -2.31 7.18
CA PHE A 15 0.64 -2.64 7.00
C PHE A 15 0.46 -3.83 6.06
N ALA A 16 1.04 -3.77 4.85
CA ALA A 16 0.96 -4.84 3.87
C ALA A 16 1.53 -6.17 4.40
N ASN A 17 2.71 -6.16 5.02
CA ASN A 17 3.31 -7.37 5.60
C ASN A 17 2.49 -7.97 6.74
N ALA A 18 1.80 -7.15 7.53
CA ALA A 18 0.93 -7.65 8.60
C ALA A 18 -0.28 -8.39 8.02
N GLU A 19 -0.93 -7.80 7.00
CA GLU A 19 -2.10 -8.38 6.33
C GLU A 19 -1.75 -9.65 5.53
N TYR A 20 -0.57 -9.69 4.89
CA TYR A 20 -0.12 -10.84 4.12
C TYR A 20 0.61 -11.91 4.93
N ARG A 21 0.83 -11.72 6.25
CA ARG A 21 1.56 -12.67 7.11
C ARG A 21 0.97 -14.08 7.03
N ASP A 22 -0.36 -14.18 6.97
CA ASP A 22 -1.09 -15.44 6.94
C ASP A 22 -1.55 -15.85 5.53
N SER A 23 -1.04 -15.17 4.49
CA SER A 23 -1.38 -15.49 3.11
C SER A 23 -0.81 -16.85 2.72
N LYS A 24 -1.68 -17.72 2.19
CA LYS A 24 -1.31 -19.05 1.70
C LYS A 24 -0.43 -19.03 0.45
N PHE A 25 -0.26 -17.88 -0.19
CA PHE A 25 0.33 -17.76 -1.52
C PHE A 25 1.83 -17.40 -1.52
N GLY A 26 2.47 -17.31 -0.34
CA GLY A 26 3.91 -17.02 -0.26
C GLY A 26 4.31 -15.77 -1.04
N LEU A 27 3.61 -14.66 -0.81
CA LEU A 27 3.86 -13.39 -1.49
C LEU A 27 4.81 -12.52 -0.67
N ARG A 28 5.69 -11.79 -1.34
CA ARG A 28 6.57 -10.79 -0.73
C ARG A 28 6.31 -9.40 -1.31
N ILE A 29 6.30 -8.39 -0.45
CA ILE A 29 6.28 -6.98 -0.83
C ILE A 29 7.62 -6.60 -1.46
N GLY A 30 7.59 -6.21 -2.73
CA GLY A 30 8.73 -5.83 -3.56
C GLY A 30 9.05 -4.34 -3.53
N GLU A 31 9.39 -3.80 -4.70
CA GLU A 31 9.69 -2.37 -4.87
C GLU A 31 8.48 -1.50 -4.57
N ALA A 32 8.74 -0.26 -4.17
CA ALA A 32 7.75 0.67 -3.68
C ALA A 32 7.83 2.01 -4.41
N HIS A 33 6.72 2.46 -4.97
CA HIS A 33 6.58 3.78 -5.57
C HIS A 33 5.55 4.58 -4.79
N ALA A 34 5.98 5.68 -4.19
CA ALA A 34 5.12 6.57 -3.42
C ALA A 34 4.89 7.89 -4.14
N ARG A 35 3.62 8.32 -4.20
CA ARG A 35 3.15 9.61 -4.70
C ARG A 35 2.39 10.34 -3.60
N PHE A 36 2.68 11.62 -3.42
CA PHE A 36 1.92 12.47 -2.52
C PHE A 36 0.67 13.00 -3.22
N GLU A 37 -0.47 12.96 -2.54
CA GLU A 37 -1.76 13.36 -3.05
C GLU A 37 -2.49 14.27 -2.05
N ASN A 38 -3.31 15.17 -2.61
CA ASN A 38 -4.16 16.07 -1.87
C ASN A 38 -5.62 15.85 -2.32
N GLY A 39 -6.49 15.43 -1.41
CA GLY A 39 -7.91 15.18 -1.63
C GLY A 39 -8.18 13.88 -2.41
N GLY A 40 -9.11 13.92 -3.37
CA GLY A 40 -9.37 12.79 -4.25
C GLY A 40 -9.97 11.57 -3.53
N PHE A 41 -9.74 10.38 -4.08
CA PHE A 41 -10.41 9.14 -3.65
C PHE A 41 -10.14 8.77 -2.18
N GLY A 42 -8.88 8.86 -1.75
CA GLY A 42 -8.49 8.53 -0.37
C GLY A 42 -9.23 9.36 0.67
N HIS A 43 -9.37 10.67 0.41
CA HIS A 43 -10.13 11.57 1.26
C HIS A 43 -11.65 11.35 1.12
N ASN A 44 -12.16 11.42 -0.11
CA ASN A 44 -13.60 11.48 -0.38
C ASN A 44 -14.33 10.16 -0.10
N VAL A 45 -13.63 9.02 -0.19
CA VAL A 45 -14.25 7.69 -0.12
C VAL A 45 -13.73 6.88 1.07
N LEU A 46 -12.43 6.95 1.36
CA LEU A 46 -11.81 6.12 2.39
C LEU A 46 -11.63 6.82 3.74
N GLY A 47 -12.01 8.10 3.81
CA GLY A 47 -11.98 8.89 5.05
C GLY A 47 -10.56 9.12 5.57
N LEU A 48 -9.58 9.23 4.68
CA LEU A 48 -8.26 9.78 5.01
C LEU A 48 -8.34 11.31 5.11
N GLY A 49 -7.35 11.91 5.76
CA GLY A 49 -7.14 13.34 5.74
C GLY A 49 -6.95 13.87 4.33
N PHE A 50 -7.00 15.21 4.18
CA PHE A 50 -6.84 15.85 2.88
C PHE A 50 -5.47 15.57 2.27
N ALA A 51 -4.42 15.36 3.06
CA ALA A 51 -3.10 15.01 2.58
C ALA A 51 -2.81 13.53 2.87
N HIS A 52 -2.45 12.76 1.84
CA HIS A 52 -2.10 11.35 1.98
C HIS A 52 -1.05 10.92 0.94
N TRP A 53 -0.38 9.81 1.22
CA TRP A 53 0.53 9.15 0.31
C TRP A 53 -0.13 7.94 -0.33
N SER A 54 -0.06 7.84 -1.65
CA SER A 54 -0.39 6.62 -2.40
C SER A 54 0.88 5.82 -2.64
N VAL A 55 0.97 4.63 -2.06
CA VAL A 55 2.15 3.75 -2.13
C VAL A 55 1.80 2.48 -2.91
N LEU A 56 2.34 2.37 -4.12
CA LEU A 56 2.25 1.19 -4.97
C LEU A 56 3.37 0.22 -4.57
N PHE A 57 3.03 -1.05 -4.36
CA PHE A 57 3.97 -2.16 -4.20
C PHE A 57 3.81 -3.18 -5.31
N ASP A 58 4.93 -3.70 -5.77
CA ASP A 58 4.96 -4.92 -6.57
C ASP A 58 4.87 -6.12 -5.62
N LEU A 59 4.00 -7.10 -5.92
CA LEU A 59 4.00 -8.37 -5.22
C LEU A 59 4.85 -9.39 -5.98
N VAL A 60 5.76 -10.02 -5.27
CA VAL A 60 6.64 -11.07 -5.81
C VAL A 60 6.18 -12.40 -5.23
N ALA A 61 5.75 -13.32 -6.09
CA ALA A 61 5.49 -14.71 -5.70
C ALA A 61 6.79 -15.44 -5.40
N LEU A 62 6.84 -16.14 -4.27
CA LEU A 62 7.99 -16.96 -3.87
C LEU A 62 7.92 -18.39 -4.44
N ASP A 63 6.74 -18.83 -4.88
CA ASP A 63 6.55 -20.11 -5.54
C ASP A 63 6.35 -19.89 -7.05
N GLY A 64 7.32 -20.34 -7.84
CA GLY A 64 7.28 -20.26 -9.31
C GLY A 64 6.22 -21.14 -9.97
N MET A 65 5.56 -22.02 -9.20
CA MET A 65 4.40 -22.81 -9.66
C MET A 65 3.06 -22.11 -9.43
N VAL A 66 3.03 -21.03 -8.64
CA VAL A 66 1.82 -20.22 -8.45
C VAL A 66 1.69 -19.26 -9.63
N ALA A 67 0.77 -19.58 -10.54
CA ALA A 67 0.34 -18.65 -11.57
C ALA A 67 -0.42 -17.49 -10.91
N VAL A 68 0.28 -16.42 -10.60
CA VAL A 68 -0.31 -15.15 -10.16
C VAL A 68 -0.75 -14.38 -11.41
N MET A 69 -2.03 -13.99 -11.48
CA MET A 69 -2.53 -13.12 -12.56
C MET A 69 -1.88 -11.73 -12.42
N ASP A 70 -1.04 -11.40 -13.39
CA ASP A 70 -0.50 -10.05 -13.59
C ASP A 70 -1.65 -9.10 -14.01
N PRO A 71 -1.78 -7.87 -13.45
CA PRO A 71 -0.86 -7.16 -12.57
C PRO A 71 -0.94 -7.54 -11.09
N ASN A 72 0.21 -7.91 -10.52
CA ASN A 72 0.37 -8.21 -9.08
C ASN A 72 0.74 -6.96 -8.26
N HIS A 73 0.13 -5.81 -8.56
CA HIS A 73 0.40 -4.59 -7.81
C HIS A 73 -0.69 -4.34 -6.78
N VAL A 74 -0.29 -3.83 -5.63
CA VAL A 74 -1.23 -3.34 -4.61
C VAL A 74 -0.91 -1.91 -4.25
N ILE A 75 -1.94 -1.13 -3.95
CA ILE A 75 -1.78 0.25 -3.51
C ILE A 75 -2.25 0.33 -2.06
N VAL A 76 -1.39 0.89 -1.22
CA VAL A 76 -1.72 1.28 0.15
C VAL A 76 -1.75 2.79 0.21
N LEU A 77 -2.85 3.35 0.72
CA LEU A 77 -2.94 4.77 1.01
C LEU A 77 -2.57 5.00 2.48
N VAL A 78 -1.73 6.00 2.74
CA VAL A 78 -1.26 6.36 4.09
C VAL A 78 -1.55 7.82 4.37
N ASP A 79 -2.34 8.06 5.40
CA ASP A 79 -2.62 9.41 5.88
C ASP A 79 -1.33 10.14 6.28
N ALA A 80 -1.14 11.37 5.79
CA ALA A 80 0.12 12.08 5.97
C ALA A 80 0.34 12.58 7.40
N GLU A 81 -0.71 12.67 8.24
CA GLU A 81 -0.61 13.21 9.60
C GLU A 81 -0.75 12.15 10.69
N THR A 82 -1.62 11.17 10.47
CA THR A 82 -2.00 10.14 11.44
C THR A 82 -1.31 8.80 11.20
N GLU A 83 -0.62 8.64 10.06
CA GLU A 83 -0.03 7.37 9.62
C GLU A 83 -1.05 6.23 9.46
N ARG A 84 -2.35 6.53 9.46
CA ARG A 84 -3.40 5.54 9.20
C ARG A 84 -3.24 5.00 7.77
N ALA A 85 -3.07 3.70 7.65
CA ALA A 85 -2.94 2.99 6.38
C ALA A 85 -4.24 2.26 6.01
N VAL A 86 -4.60 2.27 4.73
CA VAL A 86 -5.75 1.52 4.19
C VAL A 86 -5.40 0.98 2.80
N TRP A 87 -6.00 -0.15 2.44
CA TRP A 87 -5.92 -0.66 1.06
C TRP A 87 -6.66 0.28 0.10
N PHE A 88 -6.08 0.50 -1.07
CA PHE A 88 -6.87 0.93 -2.21
C PHE A 88 -7.72 -0.25 -2.67
N PRO A 89 -9.06 -0.13 -2.73
CA PRO A 89 -9.91 -1.19 -3.20
C PRO A 89 -9.73 -1.37 -4.71
N VAL A 90 -9.02 -2.41 -5.12
CA VAL A 90 -9.06 -2.92 -6.50
C VAL A 90 -10.35 -3.71 -6.66
N MET A 91 -11.27 -3.20 -7.48
CA MET A 91 -12.51 -3.88 -7.88
C MET A 91 -12.21 -4.98 -8.90
#